data_AF-A0A2M7QKN8-F1
#
_entry.id   AF-A0A2M7QKN8-F1
#
_cell.length_a   1.000
_cell.length_b   1.000
_cell.length_c   1.000
_cell.angle_alpha   90.00
_cell.angle_beta   90.00
_cell.angle_gamma   90.00
#
_symmetry.space_group_name_H-M   'P 1'
#
loop_
_entity.id
_entity.type
_entity.pdbx_description
1 polymer ?
#
loop_
_entity_poly.entity_id
_entity_poly.type
_entity_poly.pdbx_seq_one_letter_code
_entity_poly.pdbx_strand_id
1 'polypeptide(L)'
;MDVKNSVSAQITSQNADDQTPQNSPIPTNAEEFQKYIEVEVLKIIKELAEKGQTSKERIQEIARLTLTLIHPGMSLQELYQNAVKLDDQHSELCPVVFRIMKEYEEKYSQKAIAGVSNLIKAGKYTEANDLVKKILQFKFVN
;
A
#
# COMPACT_ATOMS: atom_id res chain seq x y z
N MET A 1 -8.83 53.24 -32.52
CA MET A 1 -8.27 53.89 -31.33
C MET A 1 -9.34 53.85 -30.25
N ASP A 2 -9.17 53.34 -29.04
CA ASP A 2 -8.10 52.60 -28.40
C ASP A 2 -8.68 51.97 -27.13
N VAL A 3 -8.13 50.81 -26.82
CA VAL A 3 -8.02 50.09 -25.54
C VAL A 3 -8.50 50.83 -24.27
N LYS A 4 -9.39 50.16 -23.51
CA LYS A 4 -9.48 50.20 -22.03
C LYS A 4 -9.85 48.80 -21.54
N ASN A 5 -8.91 47.87 -21.44
CA ASN A 5 -8.11 47.53 -20.27
C ASN A 5 -8.78 47.70 -18.88
N SER A 6 -9.18 46.54 -18.35
CA SER A 6 -8.87 46.01 -17.02
C SER A 6 -9.65 46.40 -15.75
N VAL A 7 -9.82 45.30 -14.98
CA VAL A 7 -10.06 45.15 -13.54
C VAL A 7 -11.53 45.06 -13.10
N SER A 8 -12.00 43.81 -13.00
CA SER A 8 -12.96 43.41 -11.97
C SER A 8 -12.28 42.37 -11.08
N ALA A 9 -11.73 42.85 -9.97
CA ALA A 9 -11.41 42.05 -8.81
C ALA A 9 -12.71 41.73 -8.08
N GLN A 10 -12.89 40.47 -7.67
CA GLN A 10 -13.74 39.92 -6.60
C GLN A 10 -13.93 38.42 -6.91
N ILE A 11 -13.82 37.43 -6.03
CA ILE A 11 -13.54 37.32 -4.60
C ILE A 11 -12.93 35.92 -4.42
N THR A 12 -11.82 35.87 -3.70
CA THR A 12 -11.28 34.69 -3.05
C THR A 12 -12.24 34.20 -1.98
N SER A 13 -12.61 32.92 -2.00
CA SER A 13 -12.56 32.00 -0.85
C SER A 13 -13.44 30.77 -1.12
N GLN A 14 -12.84 29.59 -1.03
CA GLN A 14 -13.41 28.25 -0.74
C GLN A 14 -12.39 27.23 -1.29
N ASN A 15 -11.82 26.27 -0.58
CA ASN A 15 -11.80 25.91 0.83
C ASN A 15 -10.40 25.30 1.06
N ALA A 16 -9.79 25.62 2.19
CA ALA A 16 -8.84 24.72 2.81
C ALA A 16 -9.69 23.60 3.42
N ASP A 17 -9.49 22.36 2.99
CA ASP A 17 -9.66 21.18 3.85
C ASP A 17 -9.06 19.93 3.20
N ASP A 18 -8.42 19.17 4.07
CA ASP A 18 -8.03 17.76 3.96
C ASP A 18 -6.77 17.41 3.13
N GLN A 19 -5.60 17.76 3.69
CA GLN A 19 -4.35 17.08 3.35
C GLN A 19 -4.28 15.71 4.03
N THR A 20 -5.06 14.74 3.53
CA THR A 20 -4.66 13.34 3.65
C THR A 20 -3.31 13.15 2.94
N PRO A 21 -2.29 12.53 3.56
CA PRO A 21 -1.00 12.34 2.91
C PRO A 21 -1.17 11.55 1.61
N GLN A 22 -0.60 12.10 0.53
CA GLN A 22 -0.80 11.68 -0.85
C GLN A 22 -0.75 10.15 -1.04
N ASN A 23 -1.88 9.59 -1.51
CA ASN A 23 -2.03 8.23 -2.01
C ASN A 23 -1.25 8.08 -3.33
N SER A 24 0.05 7.79 -3.26
CA SER A 24 0.74 7.24 -4.43
C SER A 24 0.21 5.83 -4.68
N PRO A 25 -0.26 5.50 -5.90
CA PRO A 25 -0.76 4.17 -6.21
C PRO A 25 0.34 3.12 -6.03
N ILE A 26 0.00 1.96 -5.45
CA ILE A 26 0.97 0.89 -5.27
C ILE A 26 1.40 0.35 -6.65
N PRO A 27 2.71 0.19 -6.90
CA PRO A 27 3.22 -0.30 -8.17
C PRO A 27 2.75 -1.71 -8.54
N THR A 28 2.67 -1.98 -9.84
CA THR A 28 2.21 -3.28 -10.36
C THR A 28 3.36 -4.25 -10.70
N ASN A 29 4.61 -3.78 -10.68
CA ASN A 29 5.78 -4.65 -10.83
C ASN A 29 6.53 -4.80 -9.49
N ALA A 30 7.25 -5.91 -9.35
CA ALA A 30 7.84 -6.30 -8.07
C ALA A 30 8.96 -5.35 -7.60
N GLU A 31 9.83 -4.89 -8.51
CA GLU A 31 10.95 -4.02 -8.15
C GLU A 31 10.46 -2.65 -7.66
N GLU A 32 9.49 -2.05 -8.36
CA GLU A 32 8.89 -0.79 -7.91
C GLU A 32 8.11 -0.99 -6.62
N PHE A 33 7.40 -2.12 -6.46
CA PHE A 33 6.66 -2.39 -5.23
C PHE A 33 7.58 -2.57 -4.02
N GLN A 34 8.69 -3.29 -4.19
CA GLN A 34 9.74 -3.39 -3.18
C GLN A 34 10.23 -2.00 -2.76
N LYS A 35 10.64 -1.15 -3.72
CA LYS A 35 11.10 0.22 -3.46
C LYS A 35 10.02 1.07 -2.79
N TYR A 36 8.77 0.90 -3.20
CA TYR A 36 7.65 1.59 -2.57
C TYR A 36 7.56 1.23 -1.09
N ILE A 37 7.61 -0.05 -0.73
CA ILE A 37 7.58 -0.49 0.68
C ILE A 37 8.76 0.11 1.46
N GLU A 38 9.97 0.00 0.92
CA GLU A 38 11.18 0.55 1.54
C GLU A 38 11.07 2.06 1.81
N VAL A 39 10.58 2.83 0.82
CA VAL A 39 10.38 4.27 0.95
C VAL A 39 9.32 4.60 2.00
N GLU A 40 8.22 3.86 2.02
CA GLU A 40 7.14 4.09 2.98
C GLU A 40 7.57 3.79 4.42
N VAL A 41 8.35 2.72 4.63
CA VAL A 41 8.97 2.44 5.94
C VAL A 41 9.97 3.54 6.30
N LEU A 42 10.82 3.97 5.35
CA LEU A 42 11.82 5.00 5.62
C LEU A 42 11.20 6.33 6.06
N LYS A 43 10.04 6.69 5.50
CA LYS A 43 9.27 7.87 5.95
C LYS A 43 8.86 7.75 7.42
N ILE A 44 8.41 6.58 7.85
CA ILE A 44 8.07 6.33 9.26
C ILE A 44 9.32 6.40 10.13
N ILE A 45 10.42 5.74 9.73
CA ILE A 45 11.70 5.81 10.45
C ILE A 45 12.14 7.26 10.64
N LYS A 46 12.04 8.07 9.58
CA LYS A 46 12.39 9.49 9.62
C LYS A 46 11.51 10.24 10.63
N GLU A 47 10.19 10.04 10.59
CA GLU A 47 9.25 10.67 11.52
C GLU A 47 9.53 10.27 12.98
N LEU A 48 9.80 9.00 13.24
CA LEU A 48 10.13 8.49 14.58
C LEU A 48 11.44 9.12 15.11
N ALA A 49 12.44 9.26 14.24
CA ALA A 49 13.72 9.89 14.57
C ALA A 49 13.56 11.40 14.85
N GLU A 50 12.76 12.11 14.04
CA GLU A 50 12.50 13.54 14.20
C GLU A 50 11.72 13.86 15.48
N LYS A 51 10.77 13.00 15.87
CA LYS A 51 10.02 13.15 17.13
C LYS A 51 10.88 12.93 18.37
N GLY A 52 11.98 12.16 18.27
CA GLY A 52 12.91 11.91 19.37
C GLY A 52 12.36 11.07 20.53
N GLN A 53 11.14 10.55 20.43
CA GLN A 53 10.46 9.74 21.46
C GLN A 53 10.71 8.23 21.29
N THR A 54 11.28 7.82 20.16
CA THR A 54 11.59 6.42 19.84
C THR A 54 13.09 6.18 20.02
N SER A 55 13.47 5.09 20.69
CA SER A 55 14.88 4.77 20.89
C SER A 55 15.58 4.45 19.56
N LYS A 56 16.89 4.68 19.52
CA LYS A 56 17.72 4.35 18.36
C LYS A 56 17.68 2.86 18.05
N GLU A 57 17.69 2.03 19.09
CA GLU A 57 17.64 0.58 19.00
C GLU A 57 16.35 0.13 18.30
N ARG A 58 15.20 0.70 18.71
CA ARG A 58 13.90 0.42 18.11
C ARG A 58 13.84 0.83 16.64
N ILE A 59 14.38 2.00 16.29
CA ILE A 59 14.47 2.46 14.90
C ILE A 59 15.35 1.51 14.07
N GLN A 60 16.46 1.02 14.63
CA GLN A 60 17.33 0.06 13.94
C GLN A 60 16.67 -1.30 13.78
N GLU A 61 15.89 -1.77 14.75
CA GLU A 61 15.11 -3.01 14.64
C GLU A 61 14.12 -2.94 13.47
N ILE A 62 13.37 -1.84 13.37
CA ILE A 62 12.43 -1.60 12.26
C ILE A 62 13.17 -1.68 10.90
N ALA A 63 14.32 -1.01 10.79
CA ALA A 63 15.12 -1.04 9.56
C ALA A 63 15.62 -2.46 9.23
N ARG A 64 16.14 -3.19 10.23
CA ARG A 64 16.63 -4.56 10.05
C ARG A 64 15.51 -5.53 9.67
N LEU A 65 14.34 -5.44 10.31
CA LEU A 65 13.20 -6.27 9.97
C LEU A 65 12.79 -6.03 8.52
N THR A 66 12.71 -4.76 8.12
CA THR A 66 12.31 -4.39 6.75
C THR A 66 13.26 -4.99 5.73
N LEU A 67 14.57 -4.87 5.91
CA LEU A 67 15.56 -5.48 5.01
C LEU A 67 15.56 -7.02 5.03
N THR A 68 15.08 -7.62 6.12
CA THR A 68 14.94 -9.08 6.23
C THR A 68 13.72 -9.58 5.47
N LEU A 69 12.59 -8.88 5.60
CA LEU A 69 11.31 -9.26 5.01
C LEU A 69 11.15 -8.79 3.56
N ILE A 70 11.82 -7.72 3.17
CA ILE A 70 11.69 -7.05 1.88
C ILE A 70 13.08 -6.90 1.30
N HIS A 71 13.39 -7.70 0.28
CA HIS A 71 14.71 -7.70 -0.36
C HIS A 71 14.61 -7.91 -1.88
N PRO A 72 15.67 -7.55 -2.64
CA PRO A 72 15.68 -7.73 -4.09
C PRO A 72 15.41 -9.17 -4.53
N GLY A 73 14.77 -9.32 -5.68
CA GLY A 73 14.49 -10.61 -6.31
C GLY A 73 13.19 -11.30 -5.85
N MET A 74 12.46 -10.74 -4.89
CA MET A 74 11.14 -11.25 -4.52
C MET A 74 10.11 -11.05 -5.64
N SER A 75 9.21 -12.01 -5.77
CA SER A 75 8.00 -11.86 -6.57
C SER A 75 7.01 -10.90 -5.92
N LEU A 76 6.07 -10.38 -6.71
CA LEU A 76 5.00 -9.53 -6.19
C LEU A 76 4.19 -10.22 -5.08
N GLN A 77 3.95 -11.52 -5.20
CA GLN A 77 3.23 -12.30 -4.20
C GLN A 77 4.01 -12.40 -2.89
N GLU A 78 5.30 -12.71 -2.95
CA GLU A 78 6.16 -12.77 -1.77
C GLU A 78 6.26 -11.42 -1.06
N LEU A 79 6.35 -10.32 -1.82
CA LEU A 79 6.33 -8.97 -1.28
C LEU A 79 5.05 -8.69 -0.49
N TYR A 80 3.86 -9.03 -1.03
CA TYR A 80 2.62 -8.88 -0.28
C TYR A 80 2.58 -9.75 0.98
N GLN A 81 3.02 -11.01 0.88
CA GLN A 81 3.01 -11.96 2.01
C GLN A 81 3.98 -11.57 3.13
N ASN A 82 5.11 -10.94 2.80
CA ASN A 82 6.07 -10.50 3.80
C ASN A 82 5.76 -9.08 4.32
N ALA A 83 5.19 -8.22 3.49
CA ALA A 83 4.79 -6.88 3.89
C ALA A 83 3.75 -6.88 5.03
N VAL A 84 2.82 -7.84 5.03
CA VAL A 84 1.81 -7.95 6.11
C VAL A 84 2.39 -8.33 7.47
N LYS A 85 3.64 -8.78 7.54
CA LYS A 85 4.34 -9.15 8.78
C LYS A 85 5.17 -7.99 9.36
N LEU A 86 5.24 -6.87 8.64
CA LEU A 86 6.07 -5.73 9.04
C LEU A 86 5.61 -5.16 10.40
N ASP A 87 4.32 -5.21 10.71
CA ASP A 87 3.77 -4.67 11.94
C ASP A 87 3.64 -5.67 13.10
N ASP A 88 3.91 -6.97 12.89
CA ASP A 88 3.81 -8.05 13.89
C ASP A 88 4.47 -7.70 15.24
N GLN A 89 5.65 -7.07 15.18
CA GLN A 89 6.43 -6.65 16.36
C GLN A 89 6.66 -5.13 16.41
N HIS A 90 6.20 -4.42 15.38
CA HIS A 90 6.43 -2.99 15.17
C HIS A 90 5.15 -2.30 14.72
N SER A 91 4.24 -2.04 15.67
CA SER A 91 2.97 -1.34 15.42
C SER A 91 3.13 0.03 14.75
N GLU A 92 4.32 0.63 14.85
CA GLU A 92 4.69 1.83 14.12
C GLU A 92 4.52 1.67 12.60
N LEU A 93 4.62 0.45 12.07
CA LEU A 93 4.48 0.11 10.65
C LEU A 93 3.04 -0.22 10.23
N CYS A 94 2.07 -0.32 11.16
CA CYS A 94 0.66 -0.60 10.84
C CYS A 94 0.10 0.28 9.70
N PRO A 95 0.39 1.60 9.61
CA PRO A 95 -0.14 2.43 8.53
C PRO A 95 0.32 1.98 7.13
N VAL A 96 1.54 1.45 6.99
CA VAL A 96 2.07 0.93 5.72
C VAL A 96 1.41 -0.39 5.38
N VAL A 97 1.34 -1.29 6.36
CA VAL A 97 0.68 -2.60 6.21
C VAL A 97 -0.77 -2.44 5.78
N PHE A 98 -1.50 -1.53 6.43
CA PHE A 98 -2.89 -1.23 6.10
C PHE A 98 -3.05 -0.76 4.64
N ARG A 99 -2.21 0.16 4.17
CA ARG A 99 -2.25 0.63 2.77
C ARG A 99 -2.02 -0.52 1.79
N ILE A 100 -1.05 -1.37 2.08
CA ILE A 100 -0.71 -2.54 1.25
C ILE A 100 -1.86 -3.54 1.20
N MET A 101 -2.46 -3.87 2.34
CA MET A 101 -3.59 -4.79 2.43
C MET A 101 -4.82 -4.26 1.69
N LYS A 102 -5.14 -2.97 1.87
CA LYS A 102 -6.26 -2.32 1.20
C LYS A 102 -6.12 -2.41 -0.32
N GLU A 103 -4.95 -2.08 -0.85
CA GLU A 103 -4.68 -2.18 -2.28
C GLU A 103 -4.80 -3.62 -2.78
N TYR A 104 -4.25 -4.58 -2.04
CA TYR A 104 -4.33 -5.99 -2.41
C TYR A 104 -5.80 -6.43 -2.54
N GLU A 105 -6.63 -6.04 -1.58
CA GLU A 105 -8.05 -6.35 -1.58
C GLU A 105 -8.76 -5.74 -2.80
N GLU A 106 -8.53 -4.45 -3.08
CA GLU A 106 -9.14 -3.72 -4.18
C GLU A 106 -8.70 -4.25 -5.55
N LYS A 107 -7.40 -4.52 -5.75
CA LYS A 107 -6.86 -4.93 -7.05
C LYS A 107 -7.00 -6.41 -7.34
N TYR A 108 -6.80 -7.27 -6.33
CA TYR A 108 -6.66 -8.71 -6.54
C TYR A 108 -7.82 -9.50 -5.97
N SER A 109 -8.29 -9.20 -4.75
CA SER A 109 -9.38 -9.97 -4.14
C SER A 109 -10.70 -9.78 -4.89
N GLN A 110 -11.08 -8.54 -5.22
CA GLN A 110 -12.33 -8.26 -5.94
C GLN A 110 -12.33 -8.86 -7.35
N LYS A 111 -11.22 -8.73 -8.10
CA LYS A 111 -11.09 -9.32 -9.45
C LYS A 111 -11.13 -10.85 -9.39
N ALA A 112 -10.50 -11.45 -8.39
CA ALA A 112 -10.50 -12.90 -8.25
C ALA A 112 -11.89 -13.45 -7.90
N ILE A 113 -12.66 -12.76 -7.05
CA ILE A 113 -14.07 -13.12 -6.76
C ILE A 113 -14.93 -13.03 -8.02
N ALA A 114 -14.78 -11.98 -8.82
CA ALA A 114 -15.48 -11.87 -10.10
C ALA A 114 -15.08 -13.00 -11.07
N GLY A 115 -13.80 -13.36 -11.11
CA GLY A 115 -13.27 -14.49 -11.88
C GLY A 115 -13.89 -15.82 -11.47
N VAL A 116 -13.99 -16.09 -10.15
CA VAL A 116 -14.66 -17.28 -9.61
C VAL A 116 -16.13 -17.32 -10.04
N SER A 117 -16.86 -16.20 -9.93
CA SER A 117 -18.26 -16.13 -10.35
C SER A 117 -18.43 -16.46 -11.84
N ASN A 118 -17.54 -15.95 -12.69
CA ASN A 118 -17.57 -16.23 -14.13
C ASN A 118 -17.25 -17.70 -14.45
N LEU A 119 -16.27 -18.30 -13.74
CA LEU A 119 -15.93 -19.71 -13.91
C LEU A 119 -17.08 -20.64 -13.47
N ILE A 120 -17.77 -20.31 -12.37
CA ILE A 120 -18.96 -21.02 -11.92
C ILE A 120 -20.07 -20.94 -12.97
N LYS A 121 -20.35 -19.73 -13.49
CA LYS A 121 -21.35 -19.53 -14.55
C LYS A 121 -21.00 -20.28 -15.85
N ALA A 122 -19.70 -20.45 -16.12
CA ALA A 122 -19.20 -21.21 -17.27
C ALA A 122 -19.10 -22.73 -17.02
N GLY A 123 -19.51 -23.23 -15.85
CA GLY A 123 -19.43 -24.65 -15.49
C GLY A 123 -18.01 -25.16 -15.19
N LYS A 124 -17.02 -24.27 -15.08
CA LYS A 124 -15.61 -24.57 -14.84
C LYS A 124 -15.29 -24.66 -13.34
N TYR A 125 -15.94 -25.59 -12.65
CA TYR A 125 -15.89 -25.67 -11.19
C TYR A 125 -14.50 -25.98 -10.62
N THR A 126 -13.69 -26.80 -11.30
CA THR A 126 -12.31 -27.11 -10.86
C THR A 126 -11.44 -25.87 -10.88
N GLU A 127 -11.47 -25.10 -11.98
CA GLU A 127 -10.72 -23.84 -12.11
C GLU A 127 -11.19 -22.81 -11.08
N ALA A 128 -12.50 -22.75 -10.81
CA ALA A 128 -13.07 -21.90 -9.78
C ALA A 128 -12.55 -22.28 -8.37
N ASN A 129 -12.49 -23.58 -8.06
CA ASN A 129 -12.00 -24.09 -6.78
C ASN A 129 -10.50 -23.77 -6.57
N ASP A 130 -9.68 -23.94 -7.60
CA ASP A 130 -8.25 -23.64 -7.51
C ASP A 130 -7.98 -22.14 -7.36
N LEU A 131 -8.79 -21.30 -8.01
CA LEU A 131 -8.72 -19.85 -7.82
C LEU A 131 -9.12 -19.46 -6.40
N VAL A 132 -10.19 -20.05 -5.84
CA VAL A 132 -10.59 -19.84 -4.44
C VAL A 132 -9.46 -20.21 -3.47
N LYS A 133 -8.82 -21.37 -3.62
CA LYS A 133 -7.71 -21.78 -2.75
C LYS A 133 -6.57 -20.77 -2.75
N LYS A 134 -6.21 -20.21 -3.91
CA LYS A 134 -5.18 -19.16 -4.01
C LYS A 134 -5.58 -17.87 -3.28
N ILE A 135 -6.84 -17.47 -3.35
CA ILE A 135 -7.36 -16.30 -2.61
C ILE A 135 -7.34 -16.57 -1.10
N LEU A 136 -7.76 -17.76 -0.67
CA LEU A 136 -7.84 -18.11 0.76
C LEU A 136 -6.47 -18.25 1.41
N GLN A 137 -5.46 -18.75 0.69
CA GLN A 137 -4.07 -18.74 1.16
C GLN A 137 -3.57 -17.34 1.52
N PHE A 138 -4.14 -16.29 0.93
CA PHE A 138 -3.80 -14.92 1.31
C PHE A 138 -4.56 -14.42 2.54
N LYS A 139 -5.80 -14.87 2.74
CA LYS A 139 -6.65 -14.42 3.87
C LYS A 139 -6.35 -15.10 5.20
N PHE A 140 -5.72 -16.28 5.21
CA PHE A 140 -5.57 -17.13 6.41
C PHE A 140 -4.12 -17.32 6.89
N VAL A 141 -3.15 -16.57 6.37
CA VAL A 141 -1.75 -16.54 6.89
C VAL A 141 -1.53 -15.36 7.87
N ASN A 142 -2.59 -14.62 8.18
CA ASN A 142 -2.62 -13.62 9.25
C ASN A 142 -3.04 -14.23 10.58
#